data_AF-A0A3S5DHB8-F1
#
_entry.id   AF-A0A3S5DHB8-F1
#
_cell.length_a   1.000
_cell.length_b   1.000
_cell.length_c   1.000
_cell.angle_alpha   90.00
_cell.angle_beta   90.00
_cell.angle_gamma   90.00
#
_symmetry.space_group_name_H-M   'P 1'
#
loop_
_entity.id
_entity.type
_entity.pdbx_description
1 polymer ?
#
loop_
_entity_poly.entity_id
_entity_poly.type
_entity_poly.pdbx_seq_one_letter_code
_entity_poly.pdbx_strand_id
1 'polypeptide(L)'
;MPDGAIKSVQPSRLPEHDTAWAMTVHKSQGSEFEHAALILPARSVPLVTRELVYTAITRAKRRLSLYADEQVLSQAIVTRTERRSGLAEIFAGRETP
;
A
#
# COMPACT_ATOMS: atom_id res chain seq x y z
N MET A 1 -20.58 9.06 7.69
CA MET A 1 -19.96 9.57 8.93
C MET A 1 -19.34 8.35 9.61
N PRO A 2 -18.27 8.49 10.43
CA PRO A 2 -17.66 7.35 11.12
C PRO A 2 -18.53 6.80 12.28
N ASP A 3 -19.69 7.39 12.52
CA ASP A 3 -20.71 6.98 13.50
C ASP A 3 -21.50 5.72 13.11
N GLY A 4 -21.20 5.12 11.95
CA GLY A 4 -21.91 3.96 11.43
C GLY A 4 -23.27 4.27 10.80
N ALA A 5 -23.67 5.54 10.72
CA ALA A 5 -24.93 5.92 10.09
C ALA A 5 -24.85 5.77 8.56
N ILE A 6 -25.90 5.18 7.98
CA ILE A 6 -26.04 5.03 6.53
C ILE A 6 -26.50 6.36 5.93
N LYS A 7 -25.74 6.87 4.96
CA LYS A 7 -26.09 8.08 4.20
C LYS A 7 -26.36 7.73 2.75
N SER A 8 -27.62 7.82 2.34
CA SER A 8 -28.02 7.68 0.94
C SER A 8 -27.67 8.94 0.15
N VAL A 9 -27.12 8.76 -1.06
CA VAL A 9 -26.75 9.84 -1.98
C VAL A 9 -27.24 9.47 -3.37
N GLN A 10 -27.84 10.44 -4.10
CA GLN A 10 -28.23 10.22 -5.49
C GLN A 10 -26.99 10.08 -6.38
N PRO A 11 -26.98 9.19 -7.38
CA PRO A 11 -25.82 9.01 -8.26
C PRO A 11 -25.33 10.31 -8.92
N SER A 12 -26.25 11.19 -9.33
CA SER A 12 -25.94 12.51 -9.91
C SER A 12 -25.25 13.49 -8.96
N ARG A 13 -25.23 13.19 -7.65
CA ARG A 13 -24.62 14.02 -6.60
C ARG A 13 -23.33 13.40 -6.05
N LEU A 14 -22.89 12.26 -6.57
CA LEU A 14 -21.59 11.71 -6.24
C LEU A 14 -20.51 12.64 -6.82
N PRO A 15 -19.49 13.02 -6.04
CA PRO A 15 -18.30 13.67 -6.59
C PRO A 15 -17.56 12.72 -7.53
N GLU A 16 -16.43 13.16 -8.08
CA GLU A 16 -15.54 12.29 -8.87
C GLU A 16 -15.24 10.98 -8.10
N HIS A 17 -15.40 9.86 -8.78
CA HIS A 17 -15.33 8.53 -8.18
C HIS A 17 -14.76 7.51 -9.16
N ASP A 18 -14.03 6.55 -8.62
CA ASP A 18 -13.49 5.38 -9.34
C ASP A 18 -14.23 4.11 -8.90
N THR A 19 -14.24 3.08 -9.75
CA THR A 19 -14.62 1.74 -9.32
C THR A 19 -13.61 1.18 -8.32
N ALA A 20 -14.06 0.46 -7.29
CA ALA A 20 -13.21 -0.06 -6.21
C ALA A 20 -13.04 -1.59 -6.21
N TRP A 21 -13.22 -2.26 -7.35
CA TRP A 21 -13.02 -3.72 -7.48
C TRP A 21 -11.58 -4.15 -7.17
N ALA A 22 -10.62 -3.35 -7.60
CA ALA A 22 -9.22 -3.46 -7.25
C ALA A 22 -8.71 -2.07 -6.89
N MET A 23 -7.79 -2.01 -5.93
CA MET A 23 -7.19 -0.75 -5.50
C MET A 23 -5.69 -0.91 -5.38
N THR A 24 -4.98 0.20 -5.54
CA THR A 24 -3.54 0.25 -5.26
C THR A 24 -3.30 0.03 -3.77
N VAL A 25 -2.14 -0.53 -3.41
CA VAL A 25 -1.70 -0.63 -2.02
C VAL A 25 -1.73 0.73 -1.31
N HIS A 26 -1.36 1.80 -2.01
CA HIS A 26 -1.41 3.19 -1.49
C HIS A 26 -2.83 3.61 -1.08
N LYS A 27 -3.83 3.42 -1.94
CA LYS A 27 -5.24 3.73 -1.62
C LYS A 27 -5.81 2.86 -0.47
N SER A 28 -5.19 1.72 -0.15
CA SER A 28 -5.62 0.83 0.94
C SER A 28 -5.01 1.17 2.32
N GLN A 29 -4.11 2.16 2.40
CA GLN A 29 -3.44 2.51 3.65
C GLN A 29 -4.45 2.94 4.73
N GLY A 30 -4.29 2.41 5.94
CA GLY A 30 -5.21 2.65 7.06
C GLY A 30 -6.49 1.80 7.04
N SER A 31 -6.74 1.02 5.97
CA SER A 31 -7.87 0.08 5.88
C SER A 31 -7.41 -1.35 6.16
N GLU A 32 -8.31 -2.22 6.63
CA GLU A 32 -8.05 -3.64 6.81
C GLU A 32 -9.21 -4.49 6.30
N PHE A 33 -8.91 -5.71 5.84
CA PHE A 33 -9.88 -6.62 5.23
C PHE A 33 -9.75 -8.01 5.84
N GLU A 34 -10.87 -8.72 6.05
CA GLU A 34 -10.85 -10.10 6.55
C GLU A 34 -9.95 -11.00 5.67
N HIS A 35 -10.05 -10.83 4.35
CA HIS A 35 -9.20 -11.47 3.35
C HIS A 35 -8.72 -10.42 2.33
N ALA A 36 -7.40 -10.33 2.12
CA ALA A 36 -6.82 -9.53 1.04
C ALA A 36 -6.18 -10.42 -0.03
N ALA A 37 -6.27 -10.01 -1.29
CA ALA A 37 -5.54 -10.59 -2.41
C ALA A 37 -4.54 -9.57 -2.97
N LEU A 38 -3.24 -9.89 -2.96
CA LEU A 38 -2.18 -9.08 -3.55
C LEU A 38 -1.82 -9.63 -4.93
N ILE A 39 -1.80 -8.76 -5.92
CA ILE A 39 -1.39 -9.08 -7.30
C ILE A 39 -0.15 -8.24 -7.61
N LEU A 40 0.96 -8.90 -7.95
CA LEU A 40 2.17 -8.25 -8.45
C LEU A 40 2.22 -8.31 -9.97
N PRO A 41 2.85 -7.33 -10.64
CA PRO A 41 3.05 -7.40 -12.08
C PRO A 41 3.96 -8.58 -12.45
N ALA A 42 3.79 -9.11 -13.67
CA ALA A 42 4.60 -10.22 -14.20
C ALA A 42 6.08 -9.86 -14.46
N ARG A 43 6.47 -8.59 -14.26
CA ARG A 43 7.85 -8.12 -14.40
C ARG A 43 8.21 -7.23 -13.23
N SER A 44 9.48 -7.26 -12.83
CA SER A 44 9.99 -6.35 -11.82
C SER A 44 9.89 -4.90 -12.32
N VAL A 45 9.37 -4.02 -11.46
CA VAL A 45 9.28 -2.58 -11.71
C VAL A 45 9.69 -1.83 -10.45
N PRO A 46 10.29 -0.63 -10.55
CA PRO A 46 10.83 0.09 -9.38
C PRO A 46 9.82 0.35 -8.25
N LEU A 47 8.52 0.38 -8.57
CA LEU A 47 7.46 0.61 -7.59
C LEU A 47 7.27 -0.57 -6.63
N VAL A 48 7.62 -1.81 -7.04
CA VAL A 48 7.40 -3.01 -6.23
C VAL A 48 8.58 -3.20 -5.28
N THR A 49 8.48 -2.55 -4.12
CA THR A 49 9.49 -2.61 -3.05
C THR A 49 9.03 -3.47 -1.87
N ARG A 50 9.96 -3.76 -0.96
CA ARG A 50 9.68 -4.51 0.26
C ARG A 50 8.62 -3.83 1.11
N GLU A 51 8.68 -2.50 1.24
CA GLU A 51 7.72 -1.73 2.02
C GLU A 51 6.31 -1.79 1.40
N LEU A 52 6.20 -1.82 0.06
CA LEU A 52 4.91 -2.00 -0.63
C LEU A 52 4.32 -3.39 -0.36
N VAL A 53 5.13 -4.45 -0.50
CA VAL A 53 4.70 -5.83 -0.23
C VAL A 53 4.31 -5.99 1.24
N TYR A 54 5.11 -5.48 2.17
CA TYR A 54 4.81 -5.48 3.60
C TYR A 54 3.48 -4.79 3.90
N THR A 55 3.27 -3.59 3.36
CA THR A 55 2.03 -2.84 3.57
C THR A 55 0.83 -3.63 3.06
N ALA A 56 0.92 -4.23 1.87
CA ALA A 56 -0.13 -5.05 1.31
C ALA A 56 -0.46 -6.29 2.16
N ILE A 57 0.57 -6.98 2.68
CA ILE A 57 0.40 -8.13 3.59
C ILE A 57 -0.38 -7.70 4.85
N THR A 58 0.00 -6.58 5.47
CA THR A 58 -0.67 -6.09 6.69
C THR A 58 -2.09 -5.57 6.47
N ARG A 59 -2.59 -5.51 5.22
CA ARG A 59 -4.01 -5.19 4.97
C ARG A 59 -4.93 -6.38 5.25
N ALA A 60 -4.39 -7.61 5.29
CA ALA A 60 -5.15 -8.81 5.63
C ALA A 60 -5.23 -9.01 7.15
N LYS A 61 -6.44 -9.14 7.70
CA LYS A 61 -6.67 -9.46 9.11
C LYS A 61 -6.53 -10.95 9.41
N ARG A 62 -6.98 -11.81 8.48
CA ARG A 62 -7.01 -13.27 8.68
C ARG A 62 -6.40 -14.06 7.53
N ARG A 63 -6.72 -13.70 6.28
CA ARG A 63 -6.28 -14.46 5.10
C ARG A 63 -5.62 -13.57 4.07
N LEU A 64 -4.54 -14.07 3.47
CA LEU A 64 -3.87 -13.46 2.35
C LEU A 64 -3.83 -14.45 1.17
N SER A 65 -4.14 -13.97 -0.02
CA SER A 65 -3.80 -14.65 -1.28
C SER A 65 -2.79 -13.81 -2.02
N LEU A 66 -1.73 -14.43 -2.54
CA LEU A 66 -0.66 -13.75 -3.27
C LEU A 66 -0.56 -14.31 -4.68
N TYR A 67 -0.65 -13.42 -5.67
CA TYR A 67 -0.51 -13.73 -7.08
C TYR A 67 0.72 -12.99 -7.60
N ALA A 68 1.84 -13.70 -7.70
CA ALA A 68 3.12 -13.14 -8.10
C ALA A 68 4.03 -14.24 -8.67
N ASP A 69 4.88 -13.87 -9.61
CA ASP A 69 6.03 -14.70 -9.97
C ASP A 69 7.05 -14.67 -8.83
N GLU A 70 7.62 -15.84 -8.51
CA GLU A 70 8.58 -16.00 -7.42
C GLU A 70 9.80 -15.07 -7.56
N GLN A 71 10.26 -14.85 -8.79
CA GLN A 71 11.36 -13.94 -9.09
C GLN A 71 11.01 -12.47 -8.78
N VAL A 72 9.78 -12.05 -9.12
CA VAL A 72 9.32 -10.67 -8.84
C VAL A 72 9.18 -10.46 -7.33
N LEU A 73 8.60 -11.43 -6.62
CA LEU A 73 8.48 -11.36 -5.17
C LEU A 73 9.84 -11.34 -4.48
N SER A 74 10.76 -12.22 -4.88
CA SER A 74 12.11 -12.29 -4.34
C SER A 74 12.85 -10.97 -4.53
N GLN A 75 12.76 -10.37 -5.73
CA GLN A 75 13.36 -9.07 -6.01
C GLN A 75 12.71 -7.95 -5.18
N ALA A 76 11.39 -7.97 -5.01
CA ALA A 76 10.68 -6.99 -4.21
C ALA A 76 11.16 -7.00 -2.74
N ILE A 77 11.34 -8.19 -2.16
CA ILE A 77 11.75 -8.35 -0.76
C ILE A 77 13.13 -7.75 -0.48
N VAL A 78 14.06 -7.79 -1.44
CA VAL A 78 15.40 -7.21 -1.26
C VAL A 78 15.49 -5.73 -1.66
N THR A 79 14.52 -5.25 -2.45
CA THR A 79 14.48 -3.85 -2.92
C THR A 79 13.84 -2.95 -1.86
N ARG A 80 14.62 -2.06 -1.24
CA ARG A 80 14.11 -1.04 -0.30
C ARG A 80 13.66 0.21 -1.05
N THR A 81 12.61 0.85 -0.56
CA THR A 81 12.23 2.18 -1.05
C THR A 81 13.35 3.20 -0.78
N GLU A 82 13.80 3.88 -1.83
CA GLU A 82 14.71 5.03 -1.71
C GLU A 82 14.00 6.22 -1.07
N ARG A 83 14.59 6.77 -0.01
CA ARG A 83 14.09 7.99 0.65
C ARG A 83 15.07 9.13 0.39
N ARG A 84 14.66 10.07 -0.46
CA ARG A 84 15.42 11.28 -0.73
C ARG A 84 14.92 12.38 0.21
N SER A 85 15.66 12.61 1.29
CA SER A 85 15.41 13.72 2.21
C SER A 85 16.72 14.17 2.85
N GLY A 86 16.82 15.44 3.23
CA GLY A 86 17.97 15.97 3.98
C GLY A 86 17.96 15.62 5.47
N LEU A 87 16.93 14.92 5.98
CA LEU A 87 16.79 14.66 7.41
C LEU A 87 17.96 13.83 7.96
N ALA A 88 18.42 12.83 7.20
CA ALA A 88 19.55 12.00 7.64
C ALA A 88 20.83 12.85 7.84
N GLU A 89 21.13 13.76 6.91
CA GLU A 89 22.27 14.67 6.99
C GLU A 89 22.12 15.67 8.16
N ILE A 90 20.92 16.24 8.33
CA ILE A 90 20.61 17.19 9.42
C ILE A 90 20.82 16.54 10.79
N PHE A 91 20.40 15.28 10.98
CA PHE A 91 20.59 14.57 12.24
C PHE A 91 22.00 14.02 12.41
N ALA A 92 22.72 13.72 11.32
CA ALA A 92 24.12 13.30 11.39
C ALA A 92 25.07 14.46 11.75
N GLY A 93 24.78 15.69 11.33
CA GLY A 93 25.53 16.90 11.72
C GLY A 93 25.17 17.47 13.09
N ARG A 94 24.10 16.96 13.72
CA ARG A 94 23.73 17.24 15.12
C ARG A 94 24.26 16.13 16.01
N GLU A 95 25.58 16.00 16.11
CA GLU A 95 26.16 15.39 17.31
C GLU A 95 25.74 16.26 18.51
N THR A 96 24.97 15.67 19.42
CA THR A 96 24.44 16.29 20.64
C THR A 96 25.54 16.96 21.47
N PRO A 97 25.27 18.09 22.17
CA PRO A 97 26.11 18.49 23.29
C PRO A 97 26.19 17.41 24.37
#